data_AF-A0A819X3K6-F1
#
_entry.id   AF-A0A819X3K6-F1
#
_cell.length_a   1.000
_cell.length_b   1.000
_cell.length_c   1.000
_cell.angle_alpha   90.00
_cell.angle_beta   90.00
_cell.angle_gamma   90.00
#
_symmetry.space_group_name_H-M   'P 1'
#
loop_
_entity.id
_entity.type
_entity.pdbx_description
1 polymer ?
#
loop_
_entity_poly.entity_id
_entity_poly.type
_entity_poly.pdbx_seq_one_letter_code
_entity_poly.pdbx_strand_id
1 'polypeptide(L)'
;MKDLVAATLERENELKQTHCNLTAIGEHRRANRNLNMRQKDLVELETRRDHIRAKRDCFNEQRQTEFRAGFDQISRTLKHIYRTITDGGDAELEFCSSNDPFVDGVELSIRPPKKSWKRICNLSGGEKTLSSLAFVFALHTFRPTPIYVMDEIDAALDFKNVSIAQFIVISLRENMFTLADYLIGIYKVNNCSQTASLRPALFAKKLEERKKSHLMSSQEQTNPSQSQDENDVTMTEHIDHHSTDLQQNQTTMSDNNGF
;
A
#
# COMPACT_ATOMS: atom_id res chain seq x y z
N MET A 1 -87.90 62.68 -32.68
CA MET A 1 -87.52 63.06 -31.30
C MET A 1 -87.82 61.96 -30.28
N LYS A 2 -89.02 61.35 -30.28
CA LYS A 2 -89.40 60.28 -29.33
C LYS A 2 -88.58 58.98 -29.48
N ASP A 3 -88.28 58.56 -30.71
CA ASP A 3 -87.52 57.32 -30.95
C ASP A 3 -86.05 57.42 -30.54
N LEU A 4 -85.46 58.62 -30.65
CA LEU A 4 -84.10 58.88 -30.19
C LEU A 4 -84.02 58.78 -28.66
N VAL A 5 -85.05 59.27 -27.95
CA VAL A 5 -85.14 59.21 -26.49
C VAL A 5 -85.35 57.77 -26.00
N ALA A 6 -86.16 56.98 -26.70
CA ALA A 6 -86.36 55.57 -26.38
C ALA A 6 -85.08 54.75 -26.54
N ALA A 7 -84.35 54.94 -27.66
CA ALA A 7 -83.09 54.26 -27.91
C ALA A 7 -81.99 54.65 -26.89
N THR A 8 -81.96 55.92 -26.44
CA THR A 8 -81.02 56.33 -25.38
C THR A 8 -81.38 55.72 -24.02
N LEU A 9 -82.66 55.54 -23.72
CA LEU A 9 -83.14 54.96 -22.46
C LEU A 9 -82.87 53.45 -22.39
N GLU A 10 -83.05 52.73 -23.50
CA GLU A 10 -82.70 51.31 -23.60
C GLU A 10 -81.19 51.11 -23.42
N ARG A 11 -80.37 51.94 -24.07
CA ARG A 11 -78.91 51.87 -23.95
C ARG A 11 -78.42 52.23 -22.54
N GLU A 12 -79.08 53.17 -21.86
CA GLU A 12 -78.81 53.44 -20.44
C GLU A 12 -79.20 52.27 -19.54
N ASN A 13 -80.29 51.58 -19.83
CA ASN A 13 -80.72 50.40 -19.06
C ASN A 13 -79.78 49.20 -19.28
N GLU A 14 -79.28 49.01 -20.50
CA GLU A 14 -78.24 48.01 -20.81
C GLU A 14 -76.93 48.32 -20.06
N LEU A 15 -76.50 49.59 -20.04
CA LEU A 15 -75.31 50.01 -19.28
C LEU A 15 -75.47 49.86 -17.76
N LYS A 16 -76.68 50.06 -17.23
CA LYS A 16 -77.00 49.80 -15.82
C LYS A 16 -77.00 48.31 -15.48
N GLN A 17 -77.32 47.44 -16.44
CA GLN A 17 -77.25 45.98 -16.28
C GLN A 17 -75.82 45.44 -16.37
N THR A 18 -74.91 46.11 -17.09
CA THR A 18 -73.50 45.74 -17.09
C THR A 18 -72.84 46.14 -15.78
N HIS A 19 -72.79 45.21 -14.82
CA HIS A 19 -72.13 45.40 -13.54
C HIS A 19 -70.60 45.41 -13.74
N CYS A 20 -70.02 46.59 -13.93
CA CYS A 20 -68.57 46.76 -14.05
C CYS A 20 -67.90 46.42 -12.71
N ASN A 21 -67.19 45.30 -12.66
CA ASN A 21 -66.44 44.93 -11.46
C ASN A 21 -65.13 45.73 -11.36
N LEU A 22 -65.18 46.86 -10.66
CA LEU A 22 -64.03 47.74 -10.44
C LEU A 22 -62.95 47.13 -9.53
N THR A 23 -63.26 46.09 -8.73
CA THR A 23 -62.27 45.41 -7.88
C THR A 23 -61.34 44.49 -8.67
N ALA A 24 -61.79 44.04 -9.85
CA ALA A 24 -61.02 43.16 -10.75
C ALA A 24 -59.69 43.79 -11.17
N ILE A 25 -59.64 45.13 -11.32
CA ILE A 25 -58.39 45.85 -11.65
C ILE A 25 -57.39 45.77 -10.50
N GLY A 26 -57.86 45.91 -9.26
CA GLY A 26 -57.02 45.81 -8.05
C GLY A 26 -56.51 44.39 -7.83
N GLU A 27 -57.38 43.39 -8.03
CA GLU A 27 -57.04 41.97 -7.96
C GLU A 27 -56.03 41.58 -9.04
N HIS A 28 -56.24 42.00 -10.29
CA HIS A 28 -55.31 41.78 -11.39
C HIS A 28 -53.93 42.38 -11.08
N ARG A 29 -53.87 43.61 -10.55
CA ARG A 29 -52.60 44.24 -10.14
C ARG A 29 -51.90 43.46 -9.02
N ARG A 30 -52.65 42.92 -8.05
CA ARG A 30 -52.09 42.10 -6.96
C ARG A 30 -51.59 40.74 -7.48
N ALA A 31 -52.38 40.07 -8.31
CA ALA A 31 -52.02 38.82 -8.95
C ALA A 31 -50.76 38.99 -9.82
N ASN A 32 -50.69 40.04 -10.63
CA ASN A 32 -49.54 40.31 -11.48
C ASN A 32 -48.26 40.59 -10.68
N ARG A 33 -48.36 41.32 -9.56
CA ARG A 33 -47.22 41.50 -8.62
C ARG A 33 -46.76 40.17 -8.04
N ASN A 34 -47.68 39.31 -7.61
CA ASN A 34 -47.35 37.98 -7.09
C ASN A 34 -46.71 37.09 -8.15
N LEU A 35 -47.21 37.12 -9.39
CA LEU A 35 -46.61 36.40 -10.51
C LEU A 35 -45.18 36.87 -10.78
N ASN A 36 -44.96 38.18 -10.81
CA ASN A 36 -43.62 38.74 -11.02
C ASN A 36 -42.63 38.36 -9.89
N MET A 37 -43.08 38.31 -8.63
CA MET A 37 -42.24 37.85 -7.53
C MET A 37 -41.90 36.37 -7.68
N ARG A 38 -42.91 35.51 -7.89
CA ARG A 38 -42.70 34.07 -8.08
C ARG A 38 -41.82 33.76 -9.30
N GLN A 39 -41.94 34.55 -10.37
CA GLN A 39 -41.09 34.40 -11.55
C GLN A 39 -39.62 34.67 -11.22
N LYS A 40 -39.34 35.70 -10.40
CA LYS A 40 -37.97 35.97 -9.93
C LYS A 40 -37.44 34.82 -9.07
N ASP A 41 -38.25 34.33 -8.13
CA ASP A 41 -37.87 33.21 -7.27
C ASP A 41 -37.58 31.95 -8.09
N LEU A 42 -38.39 31.67 -9.13
CA LEU A 42 -38.16 30.53 -10.03
C LEU A 42 -36.83 30.65 -10.78
N VAL A 43 -36.51 31.83 -11.31
CA VAL A 43 -35.23 32.06 -12.00
C VAL A 43 -34.04 31.90 -11.04
N GLU A 44 -34.15 32.40 -9.81
CA GLU A 44 -33.11 32.20 -8.79
C GLU A 44 -32.93 30.70 -8.45
N LEU A 45 -34.03 29.96 -8.29
CA LEU A 45 -33.98 28.53 -8.04
C LEU A 45 -33.41 27.73 -9.22
N GLU A 46 -33.75 28.09 -10.45
CA GLU A 46 -33.20 27.48 -11.66
C GLU A 46 -31.70 27.71 -11.77
N THR A 47 -31.24 28.95 -11.61
CA THR A 47 -29.80 29.27 -11.64
C THR A 47 -29.04 28.54 -10.53
N ARG A 48 -29.60 28.46 -9.31
CA ARG A 48 -29.02 27.69 -8.21
C ARG A 48 -28.97 26.19 -8.51
N ARG A 49 -30.03 25.63 -9.07
CA ARG A 49 -30.10 24.22 -9.49
C ARG A 49 -29.02 23.92 -10.53
N ASP A 50 -28.88 24.78 -11.52
CA ASP A 50 -27.93 24.59 -12.61
C ASP A 50 -26.48 24.72 -12.12
N HIS A 51 -26.22 25.64 -11.19
CA HIS A 51 -24.92 25.73 -10.51
C HIS A 51 -24.57 24.45 -9.73
N ILE A 52 -25.53 23.89 -8.98
CA ILE A 52 -25.33 22.65 -8.23
C ILE A 52 -25.10 21.46 -9.19
N ARG A 53 -25.84 21.40 -10.30
CA ARG A 53 -25.64 20.37 -11.34
C ARG A 53 -24.25 20.46 -11.95
N ALA A 54 -23.82 21.65 -12.35
CA ALA A 54 -22.48 21.84 -12.90
C ALA A 54 -21.38 21.43 -11.91
N LYS A 55 -21.54 21.76 -10.63
CA LYS A 55 -20.61 21.35 -9.57
C LYS A 55 -20.57 19.83 -9.37
N ARG A 56 -21.74 19.17 -9.39
CA ARG A 56 -21.84 17.71 -9.33
C ARG A 56 -21.12 17.06 -10.51
N ASP A 57 -21.33 17.58 -11.71
CA ASP A 57 -20.77 17.01 -12.93
C ASP A 57 -19.23 17.17 -12.94
N CYS A 58 -18.72 18.31 -12.50
CA CYS A 58 -17.28 18.53 -12.26
C CYS A 58 -16.68 17.54 -11.26
N PHE A 59 -17.35 17.31 -10.12
CA PHE A 59 -16.86 16.31 -9.14
C PHE A 59 -16.92 14.88 -9.66
N ASN A 60 -17.94 14.53 -10.47
CA ASN A 60 -18.03 13.22 -11.08
C ASN A 60 -16.87 12.97 -12.06
N GLU A 61 -16.54 13.97 -12.87
CA GLU A 61 -15.40 13.91 -13.80
C GLU A 61 -14.07 13.77 -13.04
N GLN A 62 -13.83 14.63 -12.04
CA GLN A 62 -12.63 14.55 -11.20
C GLN A 62 -12.50 13.17 -10.54
N ARG A 63 -13.59 12.66 -9.95
CA ARG A 63 -13.63 11.34 -9.33
C ARG A 63 -13.29 10.23 -10.32
N GLN A 64 -13.83 10.28 -11.53
CA GLN A 64 -13.59 9.27 -12.56
C GLN A 64 -12.13 9.29 -13.04
N THR A 65 -11.56 10.48 -13.23
CA THR A 65 -10.15 10.64 -13.65
C THR A 65 -9.19 10.14 -12.57
N GLU A 66 -9.39 10.54 -11.31
CA GLU A 66 -8.55 10.08 -10.19
C GLU A 66 -8.65 8.57 -9.99
N PHE A 67 -9.87 8.02 -10.05
CA PHE A 67 -10.08 6.58 -9.92
C PHE A 67 -9.39 5.81 -11.06
N ARG A 68 -9.55 6.23 -12.31
CA ARG A 68 -8.94 5.55 -13.47
C ARG A 68 -7.41 5.60 -13.40
N ALA A 69 -6.84 6.74 -13.02
CA ALA A 69 -5.39 6.87 -12.84
C ALA A 69 -4.85 5.89 -11.78
N GLY A 70 -5.52 5.79 -10.62
CA GLY A 70 -5.16 4.84 -9.57
C GLY A 70 -5.36 3.39 -9.98
N PHE A 71 -6.48 3.09 -10.63
CA PHE A 71 -6.80 1.74 -11.13
C PHE A 71 -5.75 1.26 -12.13
N ASP A 72 -5.36 2.09 -13.10
CA ASP A 72 -4.35 1.73 -14.09
C ASP A 72 -2.97 1.48 -13.44
N GLN A 73 -2.63 2.23 -12.40
CA GLN A 73 -1.40 2.01 -11.63
C GLN A 73 -1.42 0.69 -10.86
N ILE A 74 -2.53 0.40 -10.17
CA ILE A 74 -2.70 -0.86 -9.43
C ILE A 74 -2.68 -2.05 -10.39
N SER A 75 -3.38 -1.95 -11.54
CA SER A 75 -3.43 -3.00 -12.57
C SER A 75 -2.05 -3.32 -13.15
N ARG A 76 -1.23 -2.30 -13.45
CA ARG A 76 0.16 -2.51 -13.92
C ARG A 76 1.02 -3.17 -12.85
N THR A 77 0.89 -2.72 -11.61
CA THR A 77 1.68 -3.23 -10.49
C THR A 77 1.30 -4.68 -10.15
N LEU A 78 0.02 -4.99 -10.16
CA LEU A 78 -0.51 -6.35 -9.98
C LEU A 78 0.07 -7.32 -11.02
N LYS A 79 0.06 -6.94 -12.30
CA LYS A 79 0.67 -7.74 -13.38
C LYS A 79 2.13 -8.05 -13.11
N HIS A 80 2.88 -7.03 -12.69
CA HIS A 80 4.30 -7.17 -12.38
C HIS A 80 4.53 -8.11 -11.19
N ILE A 81 3.89 -7.82 -10.05
CA ILE A 81 4.05 -8.60 -8.81
C ILE A 81 3.61 -10.05 -9.01
N TYR A 82 2.46 -10.28 -9.64
CA TYR A 82 1.99 -11.64 -9.88
C TYR A 82 3.02 -12.44 -10.67
N ARG A 83 3.50 -11.90 -11.81
CA ARG A 83 4.54 -12.54 -12.63
C ARG A 83 5.84 -12.79 -11.86
N THR A 84 6.25 -11.87 -10.99
CA THR A 84 7.44 -12.04 -10.14
C THR A 84 7.28 -13.18 -9.14
N ILE A 85 6.10 -13.34 -8.54
CA ILE A 85 5.86 -14.38 -7.54
C ILE A 85 5.67 -15.76 -8.18
N THR A 86 4.95 -15.85 -9.30
CA THR A 86 4.62 -17.14 -9.94
C THR A 86 5.64 -17.59 -10.99
N ASP A 87 6.67 -16.78 -11.26
CA ASP A 87 7.68 -16.98 -12.32
C ASP A 87 7.01 -17.35 -13.67
N GLY A 88 5.90 -16.66 -13.98
CA GLY A 88 5.05 -16.93 -15.15
C GLY A 88 3.56 -16.76 -14.88
N GLY A 89 2.74 -16.77 -15.93
CA GLY A 89 1.30 -16.46 -15.80
C GLY A 89 1.00 -14.96 -15.92
N ASP A 90 -0.23 -14.58 -15.63
CA ASP A 90 -0.71 -13.20 -15.77
C ASP A 90 -1.88 -12.90 -14.85
N ALA A 91 -2.09 -11.63 -14.53
CA ALA A 91 -3.20 -11.15 -13.72
C ALA A 91 -3.76 -9.87 -14.33
N GLU A 92 -5.07 -9.73 -14.42
CA GLU A 92 -5.75 -8.60 -15.04
C GLU A 92 -6.92 -8.17 -14.14
N LEU A 93 -7.08 -6.85 -14.00
CA LEU A 93 -8.24 -6.23 -13.37
C LEU A 93 -9.08 -5.61 -14.49
N GLU A 94 -10.34 -6.01 -14.58
CA GLU A 94 -11.28 -5.59 -15.63
C GLU A 94 -12.54 -4.99 -15.01
N PHE A 95 -13.26 -4.14 -15.74
CA PHE A 95 -14.58 -3.65 -15.35
C PHE A 95 -15.65 -4.64 -15.81
N CYS A 96 -16.62 -4.96 -14.94
CA CYS A 96 -17.57 -6.06 -15.17
C CYS A 96 -18.47 -5.89 -16.40
N SER A 97 -18.92 -4.66 -16.72
CA SER A 97 -19.93 -4.48 -17.78
C SER A 97 -20.08 -3.05 -18.33
N SER A 98 -19.61 -2.03 -17.63
CA SER A 98 -19.67 -0.64 -18.09
C SER A 98 -18.33 0.08 -17.92
N ASN A 99 -18.13 1.15 -18.71
CA ASN A 99 -16.99 2.06 -18.56
C ASN A 99 -17.09 2.90 -17.27
N ASP A 100 -18.16 2.71 -16.49
CA ASP A 100 -18.37 3.30 -15.17
C ASP A 100 -18.01 2.28 -14.07
N PRO A 101 -16.86 2.47 -13.38
CA PRO A 101 -16.42 1.56 -12.32
C PRO A 101 -17.30 1.57 -11.08
N PHE A 102 -18.22 2.53 -10.93
CA PHE A 102 -19.01 2.73 -9.71
C PHE A 102 -20.34 1.96 -9.70
N VAL A 103 -20.75 1.35 -10.83
CA VAL A 103 -22.02 0.64 -10.94
C VAL A 103 -21.82 -0.88 -10.78
N ASP A 104 -20.94 -1.47 -11.60
CA ASP A 104 -20.81 -2.93 -11.70
C ASP A 104 -19.56 -3.49 -11.01
N GLY A 105 -18.70 -2.61 -10.51
CA GLY A 105 -17.46 -2.97 -9.81
C GLY A 105 -16.34 -3.46 -10.73
N VAL A 106 -15.39 -4.16 -10.11
CA VAL A 106 -14.16 -4.65 -10.75
C VAL A 106 -14.04 -6.17 -10.58
N GLU A 107 -13.55 -6.83 -11.61
CA GLU A 107 -13.33 -8.28 -11.63
C GLU A 107 -11.84 -8.59 -11.74
N LEU A 108 -11.37 -9.52 -10.92
CA LEU A 108 -9.99 -10.01 -10.93
C LEU A 108 -9.90 -11.33 -11.71
N SER A 109 -9.24 -11.25 -12.86
CA SER A 109 -9.00 -12.36 -13.78
C SER A 109 -7.54 -12.78 -13.71
N ILE A 110 -7.29 -14.07 -13.54
CA ILE A 110 -5.95 -14.63 -13.39
C ILE A 110 -5.72 -15.71 -14.44
N ARG A 111 -4.53 -15.72 -15.01
CA ARG A 111 -4.01 -16.77 -15.87
C ARG A 111 -2.82 -17.44 -15.18
N PRO A 112 -3.03 -18.58 -14.49
CA PRO A 112 -1.91 -19.35 -13.97
C PRO A 112 -0.97 -19.81 -15.10
N PRO A 113 0.31 -20.09 -14.80
CA PRO A 113 1.24 -20.58 -15.79
C PRO A 113 0.71 -21.85 -16.45
N LYS A 114 0.72 -21.87 -17.80
CA LYS A 114 0.23 -22.99 -18.63
C LYS A 114 -1.28 -23.29 -18.51
N LYS A 115 -2.10 -22.36 -17.99
CA LYS A 115 -3.56 -22.48 -17.92
C LYS A 115 -4.26 -21.33 -18.65
N SER A 116 -5.58 -21.45 -18.81
CA SER A 116 -6.44 -20.41 -19.37
C SER A 116 -6.81 -19.35 -18.32
N TRP A 117 -7.30 -18.19 -18.80
CA TRP A 117 -7.87 -17.14 -17.95
C TRP A 117 -9.07 -17.65 -17.16
N LYS A 118 -9.08 -17.37 -15.86
CA LYS A 118 -10.16 -17.70 -14.95
C LYS A 118 -10.37 -16.58 -13.95
N ARG A 119 -11.63 -16.38 -13.59
CA ARG A 119 -12.01 -15.50 -12.48
C ARG A 119 -11.48 -16.04 -11.16
N ILE A 120 -11.13 -15.16 -10.23
CA ILE A 120 -10.59 -15.55 -8.92
C ILE A 120 -11.48 -16.59 -8.19
N CYS A 121 -12.81 -16.47 -8.28
CA CYS A 121 -13.76 -17.39 -7.67
C CYS A 121 -13.60 -18.84 -8.15
N ASN A 122 -13.11 -19.04 -9.37
CA ASN A 122 -12.98 -20.34 -10.05
C ASN A 122 -11.57 -20.92 -9.99
N LEU A 123 -10.66 -20.30 -9.24
CA LEU A 123 -9.30 -20.79 -9.02
C LEU A 123 -9.24 -21.84 -7.90
N SER A 124 -8.16 -22.62 -7.87
CA SER A 124 -7.86 -23.52 -6.74
C SER A 124 -7.51 -22.73 -5.48
N GLY A 125 -7.60 -23.35 -4.30
CA GLY A 125 -7.32 -22.67 -3.03
C GLY A 125 -5.94 -22.00 -2.97
N GLY A 126 -4.89 -22.70 -3.40
CA GLY A 126 -3.53 -22.13 -3.43
C GLY A 126 -3.38 -20.97 -4.42
N GLU A 127 -3.97 -21.09 -5.61
CA GLU A 127 -3.98 -20.01 -6.60
C GLU A 127 -4.77 -18.78 -6.11
N LYS A 128 -5.87 -18.99 -5.37
CA LYS A 128 -6.64 -17.91 -4.74
C LYS A 128 -5.80 -17.15 -3.72
N THR A 129 -5.13 -17.86 -2.82
CA THR A 129 -4.26 -17.24 -1.80
C THR A 129 -3.15 -16.43 -2.45
N LEU A 130 -2.49 -17.00 -3.46
CA LEU A 130 -1.40 -16.35 -4.18
C LEU A 130 -1.85 -15.08 -4.93
N SER A 131 -2.97 -15.18 -5.65
CA SER A 131 -3.54 -14.05 -6.39
C SER A 131 -3.99 -12.93 -5.45
N SER A 132 -4.57 -13.29 -4.31
CA SER A 132 -5.00 -12.34 -3.28
C SER A 132 -3.81 -11.61 -2.68
N LEU A 133 -2.72 -12.33 -2.40
CA LEU A 133 -1.51 -11.75 -1.85
C LEU A 133 -0.80 -10.81 -2.84
N ALA A 134 -0.73 -11.19 -4.12
CA ALA A 134 -0.23 -10.31 -5.17
C ALA A 134 -1.04 -9.02 -5.27
N PHE A 135 -2.37 -9.09 -5.11
CA PHE A 135 -3.23 -7.92 -5.08
C PHE A 135 -3.00 -7.04 -3.84
N VAL A 136 -2.84 -7.63 -2.66
CA VAL A 136 -2.49 -6.88 -1.43
C VAL A 136 -1.16 -6.13 -1.61
N PHE A 137 -0.15 -6.74 -2.23
CA PHE A 137 1.12 -6.05 -2.51
C PHE A 137 1.04 -4.99 -3.61
N ALA A 138 0.17 -5.18 -4.60
CA ALA A 138 -0.10 -4.13 -5.59
C ALA A 138 -0.70 -2.89 -4.91
N LEU A 139 -1.64 -3.10 -3.97
CA LEU A 139 -2.19 -2.03 -3.14
C LEU A 139 -1.14 -1.39 -2.22
N HIS A 140 -0.23 -2.17 -1.66
CA HIS A 140 0.89 -1.65 -0.86
C HIS A 140 1.74 -0.65 -1.65
N THR A 141 2.08 -1.00 -2.88
CA THR A 141 2.91 -0.15 -3.75
C THR A 141 2.19 1.16 -4.10
N PHE A 142 0.86 1.11 -4.25
CA PHE A 142 0.06 2.30 -4.50
C PHE A 142 -0.07 3.18 -3.24
N ARG A 143 -0.30 2.58 -2.08
CA ARG A 143 -0.42 3.30 -0.81
C ARG A 143 0.31 2.52 0.30
N PRO A 144 1.58 2.86 0.59
CA PRO A 144 2.38 2.10 1.53
C PRO A 144 1.80 2.19 2.94
N THR A 145 1.59 1.05 3.58
CA THR A 145 1.23 0.96 5.00
C THR A 145 2.44 0.50 5.81
N PRO A 146 2.63 1.02 7.03
CA PRO A 146 3.84 0.78 7.80
C PRO A 146 3.95 -0.66 8.33
N ILE A 147 2.83 -1.34 8.60
CA ILE A 147 2.79 -2.65 9.24
C ILE A 147 1.85 -3.58 8.46
N TYR A 148 2.29 -4.81 8.22
CA TYR A 148 1.50 -5.93 7.72
C TYR A 148 1.49 -7.07 8.72
N VAL A 149 0.29 -7.56 9.04
CA VAL A 149 0.11 -8.77 9.85
C VAL A 149 -0.50 -9.85 8.96
N MET A 150 0.14 -11.00 8.93
CA MET A 150 -0.11 -12.07 7.99
C MET A 150 -0.18 -13.40 8.74
N ASP A 151 -1.26 -14.15 8.56
CA ASP A 151 -1.52 -15.41 9.26
C ASP A 151 -1.69 -16.55 8.25
N GLU A 152 -0.92 -17.63 8.43
CA GLU A 152 -0.98 -18.88 7.64
C GLU A 152 -0.84 -18.75 6.11
N ILE A 153 -0.10 -17.75 5.63
CA ILE A 153 0.11 -17.52 4.18
C ILE A 153 1.29 -18.30 3.58
N ASP A 154 1.52 -19.48 4.12
CA ASP A 154 2.71 -20.34 4.01
C ASP A 154 3.06 -20.83 2.60
N ALA A 155 2.19 -20.60 1.60
CA ALA A 155 2.30 -21.15 0.26
C ALA A 155 2.78 -20.16 -0.82
N ALA A 156 2.92 -18.87 -0.48
CA ALA A 156 2.84 -17.81 -1.49
C ALA A 156 3.94 -16.72 -1.43
N LEU A 157 4.90 -16.80 -0.49
CA LEU A 157 5.82 -15.70 -0.24
C LEU A 157 7.28 -16.05 -0.49
N ASP A 158 7.84 -15.45 -1.52
CA ASP A 158 9.26 -15.13 -1.52
C ASP A 158 9.42 -13.67 -1.07
N PHE A 159 9.97 -13.48 0.14
CA PHE A 159 10.06 -12.19 0.82
C PHE A 159 11.16 -11.26 0.30
N LYS A 160 11.93 -11.69 -0.70
CA LYS A 160 13.14 -10.97 -1.10
C LYS A 160 12.92 -9.55 -1.65
N ASN A 161 11.69 -9.16 -1.98
CA ASN A 161 11.45 -7.92 -2.76
C ASN A 161 10.63 -6.81 -2.06
N VAL A 162 10.34 -6.88 -0.74
CA VAL A 162 9.57 -5.81 -0.07
C VAL A 162 10.37 -5.15 1.05
N SER A 163 11.31 -4.28 0.67
CA SER A 163 12.31 -3.66 1.56
C SER A 163 11.80 -2.46 2.39
N ILE A 164 10.50 -2.14 2.38
CA ILE A 164 10.00 -0.83 2.87
C ILE A 164 8.92 -0.96 3.96
N ALA A 165 8.51 -2.18 4.38
CA ALA A 165 7.45 -2.37 5.37
C ALA A 165 7.81 -3.35 6.49
N GLN A 166 7.22 -3.17 7.68
CA GLN A 166 7.34 -4.11 8.78
C GLN A 166 6.34 -5.27 8.59
N PHE A 167 6.86 -6.50 8.53
CA PHE A 167 6.05 -7.72 8.41
C PHE A 167 6.02 -8.49 9.73
N ILE A 168 4.80 -8.83 10.18
CA ILE A 168 4.54 -9.77 11.26
C ILE A 168 3.86 -10.97 10.61
N VAL A 169 4.57 -12.10 10.58
CA VAL A 169 4.11 -13.32 9.92
C VAL A 169 3.93 -14.41 10.97
N ILE A 170 2.75 -15.01 11.01
CA ILE A 170 2.43 -16.18 11.81
C ILE A 170 2.40 -17.37 10.86
N SER A 171 3.31 -18.32 11.08
CA SER A 171 3.48 -19.49 10.22
C SER A 171 4.01 -20.68 11.01
N LEU A 172 3.64 -21.87 10.58
CA LEU A 172 4.20 -23.13 11.08
C LEU A 172 5.31 -23.68 10.17
N ARG A 173 5.54 -23.09 8.99
CA ARG A 173 6.57 -23.56 8.04
C ARG A 173 7.91 -22.91 8.31
N GLU A 174 8.93 -23.76 8.46
CA GLU A 174 10.32 -23.34 8.71
C GLU A 174 10.80 -22.27 7.72
N ASN A 175 10.59 -22.49 6.42
CA ASN A 175 11.01 -21.58 5.35
C ASN A 175 10.50 -20.14 5.51
N MET A 176 9.37 -19.90 6.21
CA MET A 176 8.80 -18.56 6.39
C MET A 176 9.50 -17.77 7.49
N PHE A 177 10.08 -18.42 8.49
CA PHE A 177 10.69 -17.75 9.63
C PHE A 177 12.22 -17.93 9.70
N THR A 178 12.84 -18.72 8.81
CA THR A 178 14.30 -18.82 8.70
C THR A 178 14.96 -17.47 8.39
N LEU A 179 14.28 -16.62 7.62
CA LEU A 179 14.76 -15.28 7.25
C LEU A 179 14.35 -14.18 8.25
N ALA A 180 13.68 -14.53 9.35
CA ALA A 180 13.18 -13.54 10.29
C ALA A 180 14.29 -12.92 11.14
N ASP A 181 14.30 -11.59 11.27
CA ASP A 181 15.19 -10.87 12.19
C ASP A 181 14.87 -11.17 13.67
N TYR A 182 13.58 -11.37 13.95
CA TYR A 182 13.03 -11.66 15.26
C TYR A 182 12.05 -12.82 15.18
N LEU A 183 12.27 -13.83 16.01
CA LEU A 183 11.39 -14.95 16.19
C LEU A 183 10.65 -14.81 17.53
N ILE A 184 9.34 -14.95 17.51
CA ILE A 184 8.51 -14.95 18.71
C ILE A 184 7.87 -16.33 18.83
N GLY A 185 8.30 -17.09 19.82
CA GLY A 185 7.75 -18.40 20.16
C GLY A 185 6.63 -18.26 21.19
N ILE A 186 5.50 -18.89 20.93
CA ILE A 186 4.37 -18.97 21.86
C ILE A 186 4.30 -20.41 22.37
N TYR A 187 4.28 -20.59 23.69
CA TYR A 187 4.16 -21.91 24.32
C TYR A 187 3.18 -21.84 25.50
N LYS A 188 2.67 -22.99 25.92
CA LYS A 188 1.59 -23.07 26.92
C LYS A 188 2.06 -23.82 28.16
N VAL A 189 1.94 -23.19 29.33
CA VAL A 189 2.27 -23.78 30.65
C VAL A 189 1.08 -23.57 31.57
N ASN A 190 0.59 -24.64 32.21
CA ASN A 190 -0.54 -24.58 33.16
C ASN A 190 -1.79 -23.87 32.59
N ASN A 191 -2.14 -24.17 31.35
CA ASN A 191 -3.24 -23.54 30.61
C ASN A 191 -3.08 -22.03 30.33
N CYS A 192 -1.92 -21.44 30.61
CA CYS A 192 -1.58 -20.05 30.31
C CYS A 192 -0.61 -19.97 29.13
N SER A 193 -0.92 -19.11 28.16
CA SER A 193 -0.02 -18.82 27.04
C SER A 193 1.11 -17.91 27.51
N GLN A 194 2.34 -18.33 27.27
CA GLN A 194 3.56 -17.56 27.50
C GLN A 194 4.26 -17.31 26.17
N THR A 195 5.11 -16.28 26.15
CA THR A 195 5.85 -15.88 24.96
C THR A 195 7.35 -15.81 25.27
N ALA A 196 8.17 -16.22 24.33
CA ALA A 196 9.61 -16.04 24.36
C ALA A 196 10.06 -15.45 23.03
N SER A 197 11.05 -14.56 23.07
CA SER A 197 11.61 -13.96 21.85
C SER A 197 13.05 -14.41 21.65
N LEU A 198 13.43 -14.61 20.39
CA LEU A 198 14.75 -15.04 19.97
C LEU A 198 15.18 -14.21 18.75
N ARG A 199 16.42 -13.70 18.75
CA ARG A 199 17.04 -13.13 17.54
C ARG A 199 18.02 -14.14 16.96
N PRO A 200 17.74 -14.75 15.78
CA PRO A 200 18.59 -15.79 15.20
C PRO A 200 20.05 -15.36 15.05
N ALA A 201 20.30 -14.14 14.55
CA ALA A 201 21.66 -13.63 14.34
C ALA A 201 22.50 -13.51 15.63
N LEU A 202 21.89 -13.09 16.74
CA LEU A 202 22.58 -13.00 18.03
C LEU A 202 22.80 -14.37 18.65
N PHE A 203 21.82 -15.27 18.49
CA PHE A 203 21.90 -16.63 19.00
C PHE A 203 23.02 -17.42 18.33
N ALA A 204 23.14 -17.31 17.00
CA ALA A 204 24.21 -17.94 16.24
C ALA A 204 25.61 -17.49 16.71
N LYS A 205 25.82 -16.18 16.89
CA LYS A 205 27.09 -15.64 17.40
C LYS A 205 27.45 -16.20 18.77
N LYS A 206 26.49 -16.20 19.71
CA LYS A 206 26.70 -16.72 21.07
C LYS A 206 26.98 -18.22 21.09
N LEU A 207 26.41 -18.97 20.15
CA LEU A 207 26.68 -20.40 20.00
C LEU A 207 28.10 -20.64 19.48
N GLU A 208 28.58 -19.85 18.52
CA GLU A 208 29.95 -19.95 18.02
C GLU A 208 31.00 -19.59 19.08
N GLU A 209 30.76 -18.54 19.87
CA GLU A 209 31.61 -18.16 21.00
C GLU A 209 31.75 -19.30 22.01
N ARG A 210 30.63 -19.96 22.35
CA ARG A 210 30.64 -21.13 23.24
C ARG A 210 31.43 -22.29 22.65
N LYS A 211 31.27 -22.59 21.36
CA LYS A 211 32.06 -23.63 20.68
C LYS A 211 33.56 -23.33 20.70
N LYS A 212 33.96 -22.08 20.45
CA LYS A 212 35.38 -21.65 20.52
C LYS A 212 35.94 -21.79 21.94
N SER A 213 35.20 -21.35 22.96
CA SER A 213 35.62 -21.50 24.36
C SER A 213 35.78 -22.96 24.77
N HIS A 214 34.89 -23.85 24.29
CA HIS A 214 34.96 -25.27 24.58
C HIS A 214 36.16 -25.93 23.90
N LEU A 215 36.44 -25.58 22.64
CA LEU A 215 37.59 -26.11 21.89
C LEU A 215 38.93 -25.66 22.47
N MET A 216 39.03 -24.41 22.96
CA MET A 216 40.24 -23.91 23.64
C MET A 216 40.47 -24.63 24.98
N SER A 217 39.41 -24.90 25.75
CA SER A 217 39.51 -25.66 27.00
C SER A 217 39.90 -27.14 26.80
N SER A 218 39.63 -27.71 25.62
CA SER A 218 40.02 -29.08 25.29
C SER A 218 41.44 -29.21 24.75
N GLN A 219 42.05 -28.13 24.25
CA GLN A 219 43.44 -28.13 23.78
C GLN A 219 44.47 -27.89 24.89
N GLU A 220 44.09 -27.28 26.02
CA GLU A 220 44.97 -27.09 27.18
C GLU A 220 45.20 -28.36 28.03
N GLN A 221 44.48 -29.46 27.78
CA GLN A 221 44.65 -30.73 28.52
C GLN A 221 45.49 -31.80 27.79
N THR A 222 45.98 -31.53 26.58
CA THR A 222 46.86 -32.46 25.84
C THR A 222 48.25 -31.86 25.64
N ASN A 223 49.01 -31.71 26.71
CA ASN A 223 50.48 -31.58 26.64
C ASN A 223 51.10 -32.34 27.82
N PRO A 224 51.63 -33.57 27.64
CA PRO A 224 52.47 -34.19 28.63
C PRO A 224 53.91 -33.71 28.44
N SER A 225 54.39 -32.92 29.40
CA SER A 225 55.82 -32.62 29.54
C SER A 225 56.56 -33.90 29.95
N GLN A 226 57.48 -34.37 29.13
CA GLN A 226 58.55 -35.30 29.52
C GLN A 226 59.91 -34.77 29.08
N SER A 227 60.87 -35.12 29.92
CA SER A 227 62.18 -34.53 30.22
C SER A 227 63.36 -35.28 29.58
N GLN A 228 64.51 -34.58 29.48
CA GLN A 228 65.91 -35.09 29.59
C GLN A 228 66.38 -36.06 28.48
N ASP A 229 67.63 -36.17 28.03
CA ASP A 229 68.97 -35.61 28.29
C ASP A 229 69.80 -35.98 27.04
N GLU A 230 70.87 -35.25 26.68
CA GLU A 230 72.14 -35.88 26.25
C GLU A 230 73.30 -34.87 26.16
N ASN A 231 74.49 -35.40 26.42
CA ASN A 231 75.68 -34.75 26.99
C ASN A 231 76.64 -34.08 25.97
N ASP A 232 77.23 -32.98 26.47
CA ASP A 232 78.63 -32.53 26.44
C ASP A 232 79.68 -33.31 25.60
N VAL A 233 80.37 -32.61 24.68
CA VAL A 233 81.82 -32.74 24.44
C VAL A 233 82.40 -31.35 24.10
N THR A 234 83.56 -31.08 24.69
CA THR A 234 84.28 -29.81 24.89
C THR A 234 85.25 -29.41 23.76
N MET A 235 85.41 -28.08 23.63
CA MET A 235 86.63 -27.28 23.32
C MET A 235 87.44 -27.54 22.03
N THR A 236 87.62 -26.50 21.20
CA THR A 236 88.92 -25.80 20.98
C THR A 236 88.70 -24.44 20.28
N GLU A 237 89.39 -23.41 20.78
CA GLU A 237 89.46 -22.01 20.29
C GLU A 237 90.10 -21.87 18.89
N HIS A 238 89.73 -20.84 18.13
CA HIS A 238 90.70 -19.88 17.56
C HIS A 238 90.03 -18.60 16.99
N ILE A 239 90.85 -17.55 16.98
CA ILE A 239 90.59 -16.11 17.02
C ILE A 239 90.62 -15.46 15.62
N ASP A 240 90.01 -14.26 15.52
CA ASP A 240 90.16 -13.19 14.50
C ASP A 240 89.51 -13.42 13.11
N HIS A 241 88.86 -12.46 12.42
CA HIS A 241 89.13 -11.03 12.27
C HIS A 241 87.88 -10.22 11.82
N HIS A 242 87.95 -8.92 12.10
CA HIS A 242 87.16 -7.79 11.58
C HIS A 242 86.85 -7.83 10.07
N SER A 243 85.66 -7.38 9.65
CA SER A 243 85.44 -6.08 8.96
C SER A 243 84.02 -5.93 8.38
N THR A 244 83.45 -4.71 8.52
CA THR A 244 82.60 -3.94 7.55
C THR A 244 81.28 -4.56 7.03
N ASP A 245 80.11 -3.93 6.91
CA ASP A 245 79.61 -2.53 6.85
C ASP A 245 78.10 -2.57 7.20
N LEU A 246 77.54 -1.65 8.01
CA LEU A 246 76.91 -0.38 7.59
C LEU A 246 75.94 -0.48 6.39
N GLN A 247 74.62 -0.46 6.65
CA GLN A 247 73.77 0.70 6.34
C GLN A 247 72.34 0.53 6.87
N GLN A 248 71.99 1.44 7.78
CA GLN A 248 70.63 1.84 8.12
C GLN A 248 70.01 2.61 6.95
N ASN A 249 68.71 2.45 6.74
CA ASN A 249 67.90 3.57 6.26
C ASN A 249 66.48 3.49 6.85
N GLN A 250 66.22 4.37 7.82
CA GLN A 250 64.90 4.84 8.19
C GLN A 250 64.52 5.98 7.24
N THR A 251 63.31 5.94 6.68
CA THR A 251 62.60 7.16 6.30
C THR A 251 61.14 7.03 6.69
N THR A 252 60.78 7.80 7.71
CA THR A 252 59.44 8.21 8.09
C THR A 252 58.89 9.18 7.05
N MET A 253 57.65 8.99 6.59
CA MET A 253 56.81 10.08 6.10
C MET A 253 55.38 9.85 6.57
N SER A 254 54.91 10.80 7.35
CA SER A 254 53.56 10.97 7.87
C SER A 254 53.06 12.31 7.33
N ASP A 255 51.95 12.28 6.59
CA ASP A 255 51.04 13.40 6.26
C ASP A 255 49.75 12.70 5.80
N ASN A 256 48.62 12.68 6.51
CA ASN A 256 47.70 13.73 6.98
C ASN A 256 46.87 14.43 5.88
N ASN A 257 45.56 14.43 6.13
CA ASN A 257 44.44 15.18 5.53
C ASN A 257 43.82 14.77 4.18
N GLY A 258 42.58 14.27 4.27
CA GLY A 258 41.42 15.13 4.03
C GLY A 258 40.65 14.91 2.73
N PHE A 259 39.52 14.19 2.83
CA PHE A 259 38.17 14.64 2.47
C PHE A 259 37.13 13.71 3.11
#